data_AF-M5BQJ9-F1
#
_entry.id   AF-M5BQJ9-F1
#
_cell.length_a   1.000
_cell.length_b   1.000
_cell.length_c   1.000
_cell.angle_alpha   90.00
_cell.angle_beta   90.00
_cell.angle_gamma   90.00
#
_symmetry.space_group_name_H-M   'P 1'
#
loop_
_entity.id
_entity.type
_entity.pdbx_description
1 polymer ?
#
loop_
_entity_poly.entity_id
_entity_poly.type
_entity_poly.pdbx_seq_one_letter_code
_entity_poly.pdbx_strand_id
1 'polypeptide(L)'
;MPRRKPSIMAALDSWVQSDAYHNKHLLGDDSVLEQVIKNSEDADLMPIAVSAAQGKFLNLQVARKNIEMAGLSTRIEVKVGSAAETLPSLGPDHSFDFAFIDADKVNNPLYFKEAQRLVKPGK
;
A
#
# COMPACT_ATOMS: atom_id res chain seq x y z
N MET A 1 9.99 -18.64 36.92
CA MET A 1 10.27 -17.21 37.08
C MET A 1 9.18 -16.40 36.38
N PRO A 2 8.52 -15.42 37.04
CA PRO A 2 7.53 -14.60 36.36
C PRO A 2 8.25 -13.57 35.45
N ARG A 3 7.89 -13.53 34.16
CA ARG A 3 8.38 -12.49 33.25
C ARG A 3 7.81 -11.14 33.69
N ARG A 4 8.69 -10.16 33.96
CA ARG A 4 8.29 -8.77 34.22
C ARG A 4 7.50 -8.26 33.01
N LYS A 5 6.31 -7.70 33.25
CA LYS A 5 5.56 -7.00 32.20
C LYS A 5 6.33 -5.74 31.78
N PRO A 6 6.39 -5.41 30.48
CA PRO A 6 7.05 -4.17 30.01
C PRO A 6 6.41 -2.94 30.64
N SER A 7 7.20 -1.87 30.84
CA SER A 7 6.64 -0.57 31.24
C SER A 7 5.81 0.03 30.10
N ILE A 8 4.91 0.97 30.44
CA ILE A 8 4.08 1.67 29.45
C ILE A 8 4.94 2.36 28.39
N MET A 9 6.03 3.01 28.79
CA MET A 9 6.96 3.68 27.86
C MET A 9 7.65 2.69 26.91
N ALA A 10 8.12 1.55 27.42
CA ALA A 10 8.72 0.52 26.57
C ALA A 10 7.70 -0.08 25.57
N ALA A 11 6.43 -0.18 25.97
CA ALA A 11 5.36 -0.59 25.08
C ALA A 11 5.11 0.48 24.00
N LEU A 12 5.00 1.76 24.37
CA LEU A 12 4.82 2.87 23.41
C LEU A 12 5.95 2.93 22.38
N ASP A 13 7.21 2.80 22.83
CA ASP A 13 8.36 2.77 21.93
C ASP A 13 8.28 1.61 20.93
N SER A 14 7.85 0.43 21.39
CA SER A 14 7.65 -0.73 20.51
C SER A 14 6.55 -0.52 19.47
N TRP A 15 5.48 0.21 19.82
CA TRP A 15 4.40 0.58 18.89
C TRP A 15 4.90 1.58 17.83
N VAL A 16 5.62 2.61 18.25
CA VAL A 16 6.22 3.60 17.34
C VAL A 16 7.20 2.93 16.38
N GLN A 17 8.06 2.04 16.90
CA GLN A 17 9.02 1.31 16.08
C GLN A 17 8.33 0.38 15.07
N SER A 18 7.26 -0.31 15.51
CA SER A 18 6.46 -1.15 14.63
C SER A 18 5.80 -0.32 13.52
N ASP A 19 5.18 0.81 13.85
CA ASP A 19 4.51 1.65 12.86
C ASP A 19 5.51 2.20 11.84
N ALA A 20 6.67 2.69 12.30
CA ALA A 20 7.76 3.14 11.42
C ALA A 20 8.27 2.02 10.50
N TYR A 21 8.42 0.80 11.01
CA TYR A 21 8.83 -0.35 10.20
C TYR A 21 7.79 -0.63 9.11
N HIS A 22 6.51 -0.78 9.45
CA HIS A 22 5.47 -1.10 8.47
C HIS A 22 5.28 0.02 7.45
N ASN A 23 5.27 1.29 7.90
CA ASN A 23 5.14 2.44 7.01
C ASN A 23 6.28 2.47 5.99
N LYS A 24 7.53 2.25 6.42
CA LYS A 24 8.69 2.22 5.51
C LYS A 24 8.60 1.11 4.45
N HIS A 25 8.02 -0.04 4.78
CA HIS A 25 7.97 -1.19 3.85
C HIS A 25 6.71 -1.21 2.99
N LEU A 26 5.60 -0.66 3.48
CA LEU A 26 4.29 -0.74 2.81
C LEU A 26 3.88 0.56 2.13
N LEU A 27 4.44 1.68 2.55
CA LEU A 27 4.15 3.00 2.00
C LEU A 27 5.38 3.48 1.25
N GLY A 28 5.19 3.96 0.02
CA GLY A 28 6.23 4.68 -0.71
C GLY A 28 6.37 6.11 -0.21
N ASP A 29 7.47 6.77 -0.59
CA ASP A 29 7.69 8.18 -0.32
C ASP A 29 6.56 9.02 -0.92
N ASP A 30 6.02 9.96 -0.13
CA ASP A 30 4.91 10.84 -0.53
C ASP A 30 5.23 12.28 -0.11
N SER A 31 5.92 12.99 -1.00
CA SER A 31 6.35 14.37 -0.76
C SER A 31 5.18 15.34 -0.55
N VAL A 32 3.99 15.00 -1.06
CA VAL A 32 2.78 15.80 -0.84
C VAL A 32 2.30 15.59 0.58
N LEU A 33 2.21 14.34 1.06
CA LEU A 33 1.82 14.06 2.44
C LEU A 33 2.82 14.64 3.45
N GLU A 34 4.11 14.53 3.17
CA GLU A 34 5.18 15.15 3.97
C GLU A 34 4.99 16.67 4.06
N GLN A 35 4.72 17.33 2.93
CA GLN A 35 4.46 18.77 2.90
C GLN A 35 3.17 19.14 3.65
N VAL A 36 2.13 18.31 3.61
CA VAL A 36 0.88 18.54 4.35
C VAL A 36 1.11 18.46 5.86
N ILE A 37 1.90 17.49 6.32
CA ILE A 37 2.27 17.37 7.74
C ILE A 37 3.08 18.61 8.15
N LYS A 38 4.10 18.97 7.37
CA LYS A 38 4.92 20.15 7.63
C LYS A 38 4.09 21.44 7.69
N ASN A 39 3.15 21.63 6.76
CA ASN A 39 2.27 22.80 6.77
C ASN A 39 1.39 22.87 8.03
N SER A 40 1.01 21.71 8.58
CA SER A 40 0.23 21.64 9.82
C SER A 40 1.07 22.01 11.04
N GLU A 41 2.32 21.54 11.08
CA GLU A 41 3.30 21.88 12.13
C GLU A 41 3.67 23.37 12.08
N ASP A 42 3.97 23.91 10.89
CA ASP A 42 4.28 25.33 10.67
C ASP A 42 3.10 26.24 11.09
N ALA A 43 1.88 25.73 11.05
CA ALA A 43 0.65 26.42 11.46
C ALA A 43 0.24 26.14 12.92
N ASP A 44 1.07 25.45 13.70
CA ASP A 44 0.83 25.08 15.11
C ASP A 44 -0.50 24.34 15.33
N LEU A 45 -0.90 23.52 14.36
CA LEU A 45 -2.10 22.68 14.48
C LEU A 45 -1.82 21.49 15.38
N MET A 46 -2.83 21.09 16.16
CA MET A 46 -2.73 19.86 16.95
C MET A 46 -2.51 18.64 16.03
N PRO A 47 -1.62 17.69 16.40
CA PRO A 47 -1.32 16.50 15.60
C PRO A 47 -2.42 15.44 15.74
N ILE A 48 -3.63 15.77 15.28
CA ILE A 48 -4.80 14.89 15.28
C ILE A 48 -4.98 14.12 13.96
N ALA A 49 -4.05 14.31 13.02
CA ALA A 49 -4.02 13.54 11.78
C ALA A 49 -3.87 12.05 12.11
N VAL A 50 -4.59 11.21 11.36
CA VAL A 50 -4.40 9.76 11.42
C VAL A 50 -3.00 9.40 10.94
N SER A 51 -2.48 8.26 11.39
CA SER A 51 -1.18 7.78 10.88
C SER A 51 -1.26 7.46 9.38
N ALA A 52 -0.11 7.45 8.70
CA ALA A 52 -0.04 7.15 7.28
C ALA A 52 -0.65 5.77 6.95
N ALA A 53 -0.39 4.75 7.78
CA ALA A 53 -1.02 3.43 7.66
C ALA A 53 -2.55 3.49 7.79
N GLN A 54 -3.09 4.27 8.74
CA GLN A 54 -4.53 4.45 8.91
C GLN A 54 -5.16 5.16 7.70
N GLY A 55 -4.51 6.21 7.19
CA GLY A 55 -4.92 6.90 5.96
C GLY A 55 -4.94 5.96 4.75
N LYS A 56 -3.88 5.14 4.58
CA LYS A 56 -3.82 4.13 3.52
C LYS A 56 -4.93 3.08 3.67
N PHE A 57 -5.22 2.63 4.89
CA PHE A 57 -6.30 1.71 5.15
C PHE A 57 -7.66 2.28 4.73
N LEU A 58 -7.96 3.54 5.08
CA LEU A 58 -9.18 4.23 4.64
C LEU A 58 -9.28 4.32 3.12
N ASN A 59 -8.19 4.66 2.43
CA ASN A 59 -8.14 4.70 0.97
C ASN A 59 -8.48 3.33 0.34
N LEU A 60 -7.89 2.25 0.85
CA LEU A 60 -8.14 0.89 0.39
C LEU A 60 -9.59 0.44 0.64
N GLN A 61 -10.19 0.84 1.77
CA GLN A 61 -11.60 0.56 2.06
C GLN A 61 -12.53 1.24 1.06
N VAL A 62 -12.28 2.51 0.73
CA VAL A 62 -13.08 3.25 -0.27
C VAL A 62 -12.97 2.59 -1.64
N ALA A 63 -11.76 2.22 -2.08
CA ALA A 63 -11.57 1.55 -3.37
C ALA A 63 -12.37 0.23 -3.47
N ARG A 64 -12.33 -0.60 -2.43
CA ARG A 64 -13.13 -1.84 -2.35
C ARG A 64 -14.63 -1.57 -2.38
N LYS A 65 -15.09 -0.58 -1.62
CA LYS A 65 -16.51 -0.23 -1.55
C LYS A 65 -17.04 0.32 -2.88
N ASN A 66 -16.21 1.05 -3.63
CA ASN A 66 -16.58 1.52 -4.97
C ASN A 66 -16.83 0.34 -5.93
N ILE A 67 -15.99 -0.71 -5.87
CA ILE A 67 -16.20 -1.95 -6.67
C ILE A 67 -17.51 -2.64 -6.26
N GLU A 68 -17.78 -2.72 -4.96
CA GLU A 68 -19.01 -3.32 -4.42
C GLU A 68 -20.26 -2.56 -4.88
N MET A 69 -20.27 -1.24 -4.76
CA MET A 69 -21.38 -0.39 -5.20
C MET A 69 -21.61 -0.47 -6.70
N ALA A 70 -20.57 -0.73 -7.50
CA ALA A 70 -20.68 -0.98 -8.93
C ALA A 70 -21.23 -2.39 -9.26
N GLY A 71 -21.40 -3.26 -8.28
CA GLY A 71 -21.87 -4.64 -8.47
C GLY A 71 -20.82 -5.56 -9.12
N LEU A 72 -19.53 -5.22 -9.02
CA LEU A 72 -18.44 -5.90 -9.73
C LEU A 72 -17.58 -6.82 -8.85
N SER A 73 -17.95 -7.02 -7.58
CA SER A 73 -17.15 -7.76 -6.59
C SER A 73 -16.79 -9.19 -7.00
N THR A 74 -17.60 -9.84 -7.83
CA THR A 74 -17.32 -11.22 -8.31
C THR A 74 -16.39 -11.26 -9.53
N ARG A 75 -16.08 -10.11 -10.13
CA ARG A 75 -15.28 -9.99 -11.36
C ARG A 75 -13.91 -9.37 -11.13
N ILE A 76 -13.71 -8.69 -10.00
CA ILE A 76 -12.49 -7.93 -9.71
C ILE A 76 -11.82 -8.51 -8.46
N GLU A 77 -10.56 -8.92 -8.58
CA GLU A 77 -9.69 -9.21 -7.45
C GLU A 77 -8.75 -8.02 -7.20
N VAL A 78 -8.72 -7.52 -5.96
CA VAL A 78 -7.81 -6.44 -5.56
C VAL A 78 -6.67 -7.01 -4.72
N LYS A 79 -5.45 -7.00 -5.26
CA LYS A 79 -4.22 -7.30 -4.51
C LYS A 79 -3.62 -5.99 -3.97
N VAL A 80 -3.36 -5.95 -2.65
CA VAL A 80 -2.79 -4.77 -1.96
C VAL A 80 -1.29 -4.96 -1.79
N GLY A 81 -0.49 -4.01 -2.26
CA GLY A 81 0.97 -4.00 -2.15
C GLY A 81 1.62 -3.25 -3.31
N SER A 82 2.96 -3.16 -3.30
CA SER A 82 3.72 -2.64 -4.44
C SER A 82 3.55 -3.58 -5.64
N ALA A 83 3.14 -3.05 -6.80
CA ALA A 83 3.01 -3.84 -8.02
C ALA A 83 4.35 -4.50 -8.42
N ALA A 84 5.48 -3.84 -8.10
CA ALA A 84 6.82 -4.35 -8.37
C ALA A 84 7.15 -5.61 -7.57
N GLU A 85 6.50 -5.80 -6.41
CA GLU A 85 6.67 -6.98 -5.56
C GLU A 85 5.58 -8.03 -5.83
N THR A 86 4.34 -7.58 -6.09
CA THR A 86 3.21 -8.50 -6.26
C THR A 86 3.17 -9.17 -7.64
N LEU A 87 3.58 -8.49 -8.72
CA LEU A 87 3.55 -9.07 -10.07
C LEU A 87 4.49 -10.29 -10.21
N PRO A 88 5.75 -10.25 -9.72
CA PRO A 88 6.62 -11.42 -9.74
C PRO A 88 6.08 -12.62 -8.94
N SER A 89 5.23 -12.38 -7.94
CA SER A 89 4.61 -13.45 -7.15
C SER A 89 3.50 -14.21 -7.89
N LEU A 90 3.01 -13.69 -9.02
CA LEU A 90 2.01 -14.37 -9.84
C LEU A 90 2.67 -15.52 -10.60
N GLY A 91 2.30 -16.74 -10.20
CA GLY A 91 2.79 -17.98 -10.78
C GLY A 91 2.39 -18.19 -12.26
N PRO A 92 2.93 -19.23 -12.92
CA PRO A 92 2.71 -19.48 -14.34
C PRO A 92 1.25 -19.78 -14.72
N ASP A 93 0.43 -20.21 -13.75
CA ASP A 93 -0.99 -20.49 -13.97
C ASP A 93 -1.83 -19.21 -14.11
N HIS A 94 -1.28 -18.04 -13.74
CA HIS A 94 -1.93 -16.76 -13.96
C HIS A 94 -1.57 -16.25 -15.36
N SER A 95 -2.58 -16.14 -16.22
CA SER A 95 -2.42 -15.51 -17.53
C SER A 95 -3.58 -14.55 -17.80
N PHE A 96 -3.27 -13.44 -18.45
CA PHE A 96 -4.23 -12.39 -18.78
C PHE A 96 -4.34 -12.23 -20.30
N ASP A 97 -5.52 -11.84 -20.76
CA ASP A 97 -5.74 -11.54 -22.18
C ASP A 97 -5.42 -10.06 -22.50
N PHE A 98 -5.34 -9.22 -21.46
CA PHE A 98 -5.06 -7.79 -21.57
C PHE A 98 -4.39 -7.28 -20.30
N ALA A 99 -3.49 -6.30 -20.43
CA ALA A 99 -2.88 -5.60 -19.32
C ALA A 99 -2.98 -4.08 -19.51
N PHE A 100 -3.33 -3.37 -18.44
CA PHE A 100 -3.32 -1.91 -18.37
C PHE A 100 -2.35 -1.48 -17.28
N ILE A 101 -1.31 -0.72 -17.65
CA ILE A 101 -0.25 -0.29 -16.74
C ILE A 101 -0.39 1.22 -16.50
N ASP A 102 -0.95 1.57 -15.35
CA ASP A 102 -1.03 2.96 -14.87
C ASP A 102 -0.68 3.05 -13.38
N ALA A 103 0.58 2.71 -13.10
CA ALA A 103 1.18 2.81 -11.77
C ALA A 103 2.31 3.87 -11.80
N ASP A 104 3.27 3.78 -10.87
CA ASP A 104 4.45 4.65 -10.90
C ASP A 104 5.26 4.44 -12.19
N LYS A 105 5.83 5.53 -12.73
CA LYS A 105 6.52 5.49 -14.02
C LYS A 105 7.95 4.97 -13.92
N VAL A 106 8.54 4.97 -12.72
CA VAL A 106 9.92 4.51 -12.47
C VAL A 106 10.03 3.01 -12.72
N ASN A 107 9.01 2.24 -12.31
CA ASN A 107 8.97 0.79 -12.47
C ASN A 107 8.34 0.32 -13.80
N ASN A 108 7.98 1.21 -14.73
CA ASN A 108 7.38 0.85 -16.02
C ASN A 108 8.16 -0.24 -16.79
N PRO A 109 9.50 -0.23 -16.88
CA PRO A 109 10.24 -1.29 -17.53
C PRO A 109 10.01 -2.68 -16.90
N LEU A 110 9.92 -2.75 -15.56
CA LEU A 110 9.60 -3.97 -14.84
C LEU A 110 8.17 -4.41 -15.15
N TYR A 111 7.20 -3.51 -15.09
CA TYR A 111 5.79 -3.81 -15.38
C TYR A 111 5.60 -4.31 -16.81
N PHE A 112 6.29 -3.72 -17.77
CA PHE A 112 6.23 -4.15 -19.16
C PHE A 112 6.77 -5.58 -19.31
N LYS A 113 7.91 -5.90 -18.66
CA LYS A 113 8.47 -7.25 -18.66
C LYS A 113 7.54 -8.28 -18.03
N GLU A 114 6.93 -7.94 -16.89
CA GLU A 114 5.95 -8.81 -16.23
C GLU A 114 4.67 -8.97 -17.07
N ALA A 115 4.22 -7.91 -17.75
CA ALA A 115 3.10 -8.01 -18.69
C ALA A 115 3.42 -8.93 -19.86
N GLN A 116 4.63 -8.87 -20.43
CA GLN A 116 5.05 -9.82 -21.48
C GLN A 116 5.07 -11.27 -20.99
N ARG A 117 5.40 -11.50 -19.71
CA ARG A 117 5.39 -12.83 -19.09
C ARG A 117 3.98 -13.35 -18.84
N LEU A 118 3.07 -12.49 -18.39
CA LEU A 118 1.74 -12.86 -17.89
C LEU A 118 0.63 -12.72 -18.94
N VAL A 119 0.80 -11.88 -19.96
CA VAL A 119 -0.18 -11.69 -21.03
C VAL A 119 0.04 -12.74 -22.10
N LYS A 120 -1.03 -13.42 -22.50
CA LYS A 120 -0.97 -14.42 -23.57
C LYS A 120 -0.59 -13.74 -24.90
N PRO A 121 0.20 -14.39 -25.78
CA PRO A 121 0.40 -13.90 -27.13
C PRO A 121 -0.95 -13.66 -27.82
N GLY A 122 -1.11 -12.48 -28.42
CA GLY A 122 -2.30 -12.16 -29.22
C GLY A 122 -2.43 -13.13 -30.39
N LYS A 123 -3.66 -13.48 -30.76
CA LYS A 123 -3.95 -14.17 -32.02
C LYS A 123 -3.94 -13.19 -33.19
#